data_AF-A0A383ET78-F1
#
_entry.id   AF-A0A383ET78-F1
#
_cell.length_a   1.000
_cell.length_b   1.000
_cell.length_c   1.000
_cell.angle_alpha   90.00
_cell.angle_beta   90.00
_cell.angle_gamma   90.00
#
_symmetry.space_group_name_H-M   'P 1'
#
loop_
_entity.id
_entity.type
_entity.pdbx_description
1 polymer ?
#
loop_
_entity_poly.entity_id
_entity_poly.type
_entity_poly.pdbx_seq_one_letter_code
_entity_poly.pdbx_strand_id
1 'polypeptide(L)'
;MMSDDAIGMFAGFIDSSGLGFYDPALNKGFNRRDSGMPTTDVSRMVTFFLEEFDRRILREEDMADKPPVGGPLIDQMNYELPDCEAGEGVDETGQLTWLGDDPARYVYILEEGSSNPGVPPNYDLPEGTIWRVDVAPQDSPLDSGITLGDVPQGGFQVYPEVGIAPESLVPGERYHLYVLFDVAMPVARCVFEAP
;
A
#
# COMPACT_ATOMS: atom_id res chain seq x y z
N MET A 1 -8.21 -28.85 5.37
CA MET A 1 -8.45 -29.04 3.93
C MET A 1 -8.47 -27.67 3.29
N MET A 2 -7.87 -27.50 2.11
CA MET A 2 -7.87 -26.22 1.39
C MET A 2 -9.28 -25.93 0.84
N SER A 3 -9.80 -24.73 1.05
CA SER A 3 -11.11 -24.29 0.55
C SER A 3 -11.11 -24.15 -0.97
N ASP A 4 -12.30 -24.15 -1.57
CA ASP A 4 -12.45 -23.97 -3.01
C ASP A 4 -12.01 -22.56 -3.44
N ASP A 5 -12.28 -21.54 -2.63
CA ASP A 5 -11.79 -20.17 -2.86
C ASP A 5 -10.25 -20.10 -2.90
N ALA A 6 -9.56 -20.84 -2.01
CA ALA A 6 -8.11 -20.89 -2.02
C ALA A 6 -7.57 -21.56 -3.29
N ILE A 7 -8.25 -22.59 -3.80
CA ILE A 7 -7.90 -23.21 -5.07
C ILE A 7 -8.20 -22.24 -6.22
N GLY A 8 -9.33 -21.53 -6.19
CA GLY A 8 -9.70 -20.50 -7.18
C GLY A 8 -8.65 -19.41 -7.30
N MET A 9 -8.18 -18.92 -6.16
CA MET A 9 -7.05 -17.99 -6.10
C MET A 9 -5.79 -18.60 -6.73
N PHE A 10 -5.43 -19.83 -6.39
CA PHE A 10 -4.19 -20.44 -6.88
C PHE A 10 -4.25 -20.92 -8.35
N ALA A 11 -5.45 -21.13 -8.88
CA ALA A 11 -5.68 -21.38 -10.30
C ALA A 11 -5.68 -20.07 -11.12
N GLY A 12 -5.66 -18.91 -10.46
CA GLY A 12 -5.70 -17.60 -11.11
C GLY A 12 -7.11 -17.07 -11.43
N PHE A 13 -8.16 -17.71 -10.93
CA PHE A 13 -9.55 -17.30 -11.17
C PHE A 13 -10.08 -16.28 -10.18
N ILE A 14 -9.49 -16.19 -8.98
CA ILE A 14 -9.80 -15.14 -7.99
C ILE A 14 -8.62 -14.20 -7.89
N ASP A 15 -8.86 -12.91 -8.08
CA ASP A 15 -7.82 -11.89 -7.96
C ASP A 15 -7.18 -11.91 -6.57
N SER A 16 -5.85 -11.87 -6.52
CA SER A 16 -5.07 -11.77 -5.27
C SER A 16 -4.06 -10.64 -5.31
N SER A 17 -4.25 -9.67 -6.21
CA SER A 17 -3.43 -8.47 -6.36
C SER A 17 -3.26 -7.73 -5.03
N GLY A 18 -4.28 -7.71 -4.17
CA GLY A 18 -4.26 -7.11 -2.84
C GLY A 18 -3.26 -7.69 -1.85
N LEU A 19 -2.74 -8.90 -2.09
CA LEU A 19 -1.66 -9.47 -1.28
C LEU A 19 -0.26 -9.08 -1.82
N GLY A 20 -0.19 -8.34 -2.94
CA GLY A 20 1.02 -7.82 -3.60
C GLY A 20 2.04 -8.88 -4.05
N PHE A 21 3.02 -8.57 -4.87
CA PHE A 21 4.08 -9.47 -5.32
C PHE A 21 5.38 -8.70 -5.62
N TYR A 22 6.52 -9.30 -5.32
CA TYR A 22 7.80 -8.82 -5.84
C TYR A 22 8.00 -9.30 -7.28
N ASP A 23 8.74 -8.50 -8.08
CA ASP A 23 9.25 -8.96 -9.36
C ASP A 23 10.09 -10.25 -9.15
N PRO A 24 9.89 -11.32 -9.94
CA PRO A 24 10.66 -12.56 -9.79
C PRO A 24 12.18 -12.35 -9.83
N ALA A 25 12.70 -11.36 -10.56
CA ALA A 25 14.11 -11.01 -10.59
C ALA A 25 14.64 -10.52 -9.23
N LEU A 26 13.77 -9.90 -8.43
CA LEU A 26 14.07 -9.42 -7.08
C LEU A 26 13.78 -10.47 -5.99
N ASN A 27 12.98 -11.49 -6.31
CA ASN A 27 12.51 -12.50 -5.36
C ASN A 27 12.94 -13.93 -5.71
N LYS A 28 14.19 -14.12 -6.15
CA LYS A 28 14.79 -15.45 -6.41
C LYS A 28 13.99 -16.33 -7.37
N GLY A 29 13.29 -15.71 -8.32
CA GLY A 29 12.46 -16.37 -9.32
C GLY A 29 11.05 -16.73 -8.84
N PHE A 30 10.68 -16.46 -7.59
CA PHE A 30 9.32 -16.71 -7.12
C PHE A 30 8.34 -15.71 -7.74
N ASN A 31 7.29 -16.25 -8.35
CA ASN A 31 6.20 -15.53 -8.95
C ASN A 31 4.89 -15.99 -8.31
N ARG A 32 4.12 -15.04 -7.74
CA ARG A 32 2.73 -15.27 -7.32
C ARG A 32 1.71 -14.44 -8.09
N ARG A 33 2.18 -13.53 -8.95
CA ARG A 33 1.31 -12.71 -9.80
C ARG A 33 0.42 -13.59 -10.66
N ASP A 34 0.99 -14.67 -11.20
CA ASP A 34 0.34 -15.49 -12.23
C ASP A 34 -0.32 -16.76 -11.67
N SER A 35 -0.09 -17.13 -10.41
CA SER A 35 -0.65 -18.36 -9.83
C SER A 35 -1.17 -18.21 -8.40
N GLY A 36 -1.23 -17.00 -7.83
CA GLY A 36 -1.59 -16.72 -6.42
C GLY A 36 -0.63 -17.30 -5.37
N MET A 37 -0.03 -18.45 -5.68
CA MET A 37 0.94 -19.23 -4.93
C MET A 37 2.34 -18.74 -5.29
N PRO A 38 3.20 -18.41 -4.32
CA PRO A 38 4.60 -18.14 -4.59
C PRO A 38 5.31 -19.41 -5.10
N THR A 39 5.68 -19.43 -6.38
CA THR A 39 6.39 -20.55 -7.00
C THR A 39 7.43 -20.10 -8.01
N THR A 40 8.50 -20.88 -8.20
CA THR A 40 9.45 -20.70 -9.30
C THR A 40 9.03 -21.47 -10.57
N ASP A 41 8.01 -22.31 -10.48
CA ASP A 41 7.44 -23.12 -11.55
C ASP A 41 5.94 -22.84 -11.62
N VAL A 42 5.59 -21.73 -12.27
CA VAL A 42 4.22 -21.21 -12.38
C VAL A 42 3.34 -22.20 -13.13
N SER A 43 3.80 -22.68 -14.29
CA SER A 43 3.01 -23.58 -15.13
C SER A 43 2.64 -24.86 -14.39
N ARG A 44 3.57 -25.49 -13.68
CA ARG A 44 3.26 -26.70 -12.90
C ARG A 44 2.27 -26.44 -11.76
N MET A 45 2.36 -25.29 -11.08
CA MET A 45 1.42 -24.97 -10.00
C MET A 45 0.03 -24.66 -10.51
N VAL A 46 -0.09 -23.85 -11.57
CA VAL A 46 -1.39 -23.59 -12.20
C VAL A 46 -2.03 -24.90 -12.66
N THR A 47 -1.28 -25.77 -13.36
CA THR A 47 -1.80 -27.09 -13.77
C THR A 47 -2.26 -27.92 -12.57
N PHE A 48 -1.51 -27.95 -11.47
CA PHE A 48 -1.91 -28.67 -10.27
C PHE A 48 -3.26 -28.18 -9.71
N PHE A 49 -3.47 -26.86 -9.64
CA PHE A 49 -4.71 -26.31 -9.10
C PHE A 49 -5.91 -26.45 -10.06
N LEU A 50 -5.67 -26.41 -11.37
CA LEU A 50 -6.70 -26.73 -12.38
C LEU A 50 -7.15 -28.20 -12.29
N GLU A 51 -6.23 -29.14 -12.07
CA GLU A 51 -6.57 -30.55 -11.84
C GLU A 51 -7.33 -30.75 -10.51
N GLU A 52 -7.04 -29.95 -9.48
CA GLU A 52 -7.84 -29.93 -8.25
C GLU A 52 -9.24 -29.35 -8.46
N PHE A 53 -9.42 -28.37 -9.36
CA PHE A 53 -10.73 -27.88 -9.81
C PHE A 53 -11.54 -29.02 -10.42
N ASP A 54 -10.96 -29.72 -11.38
CA ASP A 54 -11.61 -30.83 -12.09
C ASP A 54 -11.98 -31.97 -11.12
N ARG A 55 -11.07 -32.33 -10.21
CA ARG A 55 -11.30 -33.35 -9.19
C ARG A 55 -12.47 -32.98 -8.25
N ARG A 56 -12.68 -31.69 -8.01
CA ARG A 56 -13.75 -31.16 -7.14
C ARG A 56 -15.02 -30.79 -7.91
N ILE A 57 -15.02 -30.92 -9.24
CA ILE A 57 -16.15 -30.57 -10.10
C ILE A 57 -16.48 -29.07 -9.98
N LEU A 58 -15.44 -28.24 -9.85
CA LEU A 58 -15.53 -26.79 -9.87
C LEU A 58 -15.31 -26.25 -11.28
N ARG A 59 -15.78 -25.04 -11.55
CA ARG A 59 -15.59 -24.32 -12.81
C ARG A 59 -15.15 -22.89 -12.54
N GLU A 60 -14.54 -22.27 -13.55
CA GLU A 60 -14.18 -20.85 -13.51
C GLU A 60 -15.40 -19.96 -13.24
N GLU A 61 -16.57 -20.31 -13.81
CA GLU A 61 -17.84 -19.60 -13.55
C GLU A 61 -18.25 -19.59 -12.08
N ASP A 62 -17.84 -20.59 -11.30
CA ASP A 62 -18.11 -20.65 -9.84
C ASP A 62 -17.27 -19.62 -9.06
N MET A 63 -16.23 -19.07 -9.68
CA MET A 63 -15.30 -18.11 -9.09
C MET A 63 -15.54 -16.68 -9.54
N ALA A 64 -16.29 -16.45 -10.62
CA ALA A 64 -16.42 -15.14 -11.27
C ALA A 64 -16.98 -14.04 -10.35
N ASP A 65 -17.87 -14.39 -9.42
CA ASP A 65 -18.48 -13.45 -8.47
C ASP A 65 -17.73 -13.36 -7.13
N LYS A 66 -16.56 -14.01 -7.01
CA LYS A 66 -15.79 -14.00 -5.77
C LYS A 66 -15.04 -12.67 -5.63
N PRO A 67 -15.06 -12.04 -4.44
CA PRO A 67 -14.31 -10.82 -4.22
C PRO A 67 -12.80 -11.10 -4.27
N PRO A 68 -11.99 -10.08 -4.63
CA PRO A 68 -10.54 -10.19 -4.55
C PRO A 68 -10.05 -10.57 -3.15
N VAL A 69 -8.99 -11.38 -3.10
CA VAL A 69 -8.33 -11.76 -1.86
C VAL A 69 -7.43 -10.61 -1.39
N GLY A 70 -7.65 -10.19 -0.15
CA GLY A 70 -6.84 -9.16 0.51
C GLY A 70 -7.59 -8.45 1.63
N GLY A 71 -8.93 -8.55 1.66
CA GLY A 71 -9.77 -8.01 2.73
C GLY A 71 -9.44 -6.53 2.98
N PRO A 72 -9.01 -6.14 4.20
CA PRO A 72 -8.64 -4.76 4.50
C PRO A 72 -7.60 -4.18 3.53
N LEU A 73 -6.69 -4.97 2.97
CA LEU A 73 -5.70 -4.47 2.01
C LEU A 73 -6.35 -3.96 0.72
N ILE A 74 -7.38 -4.65 0.22
CA ILE A 74 -8.15 -4.21 -0.94
C ILE A 74 -8.94 -2.94 -0.60
N ASP A 75 -9.52 -2.88 0.61
CA ASP A 75 -10.25 -1.70 1.07
C ASP A 75 -9.32 -0.48 1.16
N GLN A 76 -8.06 -0.67 1.58
CA GLN A 76 -7.06 0.41 1.61
C GLN A 76 -6.64 0.83 0.20
N MET A 77 -6.39 -0.13 -0.70
CA MET A 77 -6.00 0.16 -2.09
C MET A 77 -7.05 0.94 -2.85
N ASN A 78 -8.32 0.63 -2.64
CA ASN A 78 -9.44 1.21 -3.38
C ASN A 78 -10.10 2.39 -2.66
N TYR A 79 -9.54 2.82 -1.52
CA TYR A 79 -10.11 3.91 -0.75
C TYR A 79 -10.07 5.23 -1.55
N GLU A 80 -11.23 5.82 -1.79
CA GLU A 80 -11.35 7.15 -2.40
C GLU A 80 -11.05 8.22 -1.35
N LEU A 81 -10.04 9.05 -1.63
CA LEU A 81 -9.60 10.09 -0.71
C LEU A 81 -10.57 11.28 -0.72
N PRO A 82 -11.06 11.72 0.46
CA PRO A 82 -11.75 12.99 0.59
C PRO A 82 -10.75 14.15 0.60
N ASP A 83 -11.25 15.37 0.46
CA ASP A 83 -10.47 16.58 0.80
C ASP A 83 -10.12 16.57 2.30
N CYS A 84 -8.95 17.09 2.63
CA CYS A 84 -8.49 17.23 4.00
C CYS A 84 -9.37 18.23 4.79
N GLU A 85 -9.51 17.99 6.09
CA GLU A 85 -10.20 18.94 6.95
C GLU A 85 -9.39 20.25 7.12
N ALA A 86 -10.05 21.32 7.58
CA ALA A 86 -9.38 22.59 7.76
C ALA A 86 -8.24 22.48 8.79
N GLY A 87 -7.01 22.75 8.33
CA GLY A 87 -5.80 22.66 9.15
C GLY A 87 -5.03 21.35 9.00
N GLU A 88 -5.52 20.40 8.20
CA GLU A 88 -4.75 19.23 7.75
C GLU A 88 -4.00 19.52 6.45
N GLY A 89 -2.87 18.81 6.25
CA GLY A 89 -1.98 19.01 5.12
C GLY A 89 -0.71 19.76 5.51
N VAL A 90 -0.01 20.31 4.52
CA VAL A 90 1.24 21.06 4.69
C VAL A 90 0.96 22.56 4.61
N ASP A 91 1.42 23.33 5.59
CA ASP A 91 1.25 24.78 5.63
C ASP A 91 2.40 25.57 4.94
N GLU A 92 2.28 26.91 4.89
CA GLU A 92 3.26 27.81 4.25
C GLU A 92 4.68 27.68 4.84
N THR A 93 4.81 27.14 6.06
CA THR A 93 6.09 26.93 6.75
C THR A 93 6.66 25.54 6.49
N GLY A 94 5.92 24.67 5.78
CA GLY A 94 6.26 23.27 5.57
C GLY A 94 5.84 22.36 6.73
N GLN A 95 5.11 22.88 7.73
CA GLN A 95 4.61 22.05 8.83
C GLN A 95 3.46 21.18 8.33
N LEU A 96 3.61 19.87 8.50
CA LEU A 96 2.62 18.87 8.21
C LEU A 96 1.74 18.61 9.44
N THR A 97 0.44 18.75 9.26
CA THR A 97 -0.58 18.48 10.28
C THR A 97 -1.56 17.43 9.77
N TRP A 98 -1.85 16.45 10.62
CA TRP A 98 -3.02 15.60 10.52
C TRP A 98 -3.84 15.69 11.80
N LEU A 99 -5.16 15.49 11.69
CA LEU A 99 -6.07 15.47 12.81
C LEU A 99 -6.28 14.02 13.26
N GLY A 100 -5.88 13.74 14.49
CA GLY A 100 -6.00 12.42 15.10
C GLY A 100 -5.14 12.33 16.35
N ASP A 101 -5.65 11.62 17.35
CA ASP A 101 -4.88 11.34 18.58
C ASP A 101 -4.05 10.05 18.45
N ASP A 102 -4.24 9.31 17.34
CA ASP A 102 -3.55 8.05 17.12
C ASP A 102 -2.11 8.28 16.65
N PRO A 103 -1.16 7.53 17.22
CA PRO A 103 0.24 7.67 16.86
C PRO A 103 0.52 7.26 15.40
N ALA A 104 1.41 7.97 14.71
CA ALA A 104 1.80 7.65 13.34
C ALA A 104 3.14 6.90 13.27
N ARG A 105 3.24 5.90 12.39
CA ARG A 105 4.50 5.21 12.09
C ARG A 105 4.95 5.36 10.65
N TYR A 106 4.02 5.65 9.74
CA TYR A 106 4.32 5.88 8.34
C TYR A 106 3.62 7.16 7.91
N VAL A 107 4.36 8.07 7.31
CA VAL A 107 3.84 9.32 6.77
C VAL A 107 4.28 9.43 5.32
N TYR A 108 3.33 9.65 4.43
CA TYR A 108 3.54 9.81 3.00
C TYR A 108 2.95 11.14 2.53
N ILE A 109 3.69 11.79 1.63
CA ILE A 109 3.17 12.82 0.75
C ILE A 109 3.35 12.31 -0.68
N LEU A 110 2.26 12.30 -1.44
CA LEU A 110 2.23 11.82 -2.82
C LEU A 110 1.61 12.88 -3.74
N GLU A 111 1.95 12.85 -5.02
CA GLU A 111 1.23 13.58 -6.06
C GLU A 111 -0.25 13.14 -6.11
N GLU A 112 -1.16 14.07 -6.43
CA GLU A 112 -2.56 13.70 -6.68
C GLU A 112 -2.67 12.65 -7.81
N GLY A 113 -3.48 11.61 -7.58
CA GLY A 113 -3.64 10.49 -8.51
C GLY A 113 -2.65 9.34 -8.33
N SER A 114 -1.68 9.47 -7.42
CA SER A 114 -0.81 8.35 -7.00
C SER A 114 -1.63 7.21 -6.40
N SER A 115 -1.15 5.97 -6.55
CA SER A 115 -1.79 4.81 -5.92
C SER A 115 -1.72 4.90 -4.39
N ASN A 116 -2.75 4.41 -3.71
CA ASN A 116 -2.80 4.40 -2.25
C ASN A 116 -1.64 3.56 -1.66
N PRO A 117 -0.86 4.10 -0.71
CA PRO A 117 0.27 3.41 -0.13
C PRO A 117 -0.13 2.46 0.99
N GLY A 118 0.85 1.76 1.57
CA GLY A 118 0.66 0.95 2.78
C GLY A 118 0.13 -0.45 2.52
N VAL A 119 0.23 -0.94 1.27
CA VAL A 119 -0.03 -2.33 0.89
C VAL A 119 1.23 -2.96 0.26
N PRO A 120 2.07 -3.62 1.07
CA PRO A 120 3.30 -4.20 0.57
C PRO A 120 3.07 -5.50 -0.22
N PRO A 121 3.99 -5.86 -1.11
CA PRO A 121 5.21 -5.10 -1.43
C PRO A 121 5.07 -4.01 -2.51
N ASN A 122 4.02 -4.00 -3.31
CA ASN A 122 3.97 -3.19 -4.55
C ASN A 122 3.61 -1.73 -4.30
N TYR A 123 2.77 -1.49 -3.30
CA TYR A 123 2.29 -0.16 -2.95
C TYR A 123 2.93 0.32 -1.65
N ASP A 124 4.09 -0.22 -1.32
CA ASP A 124 4.89 0.29 -0.20
C ASP A 124 5.52 1.65 -0.58
N LEU A 125 5.96 1.82 -1.82
CA LEU A 125 6.47 3.09 -2.33
C LEU A 125 5.91 3.35 -3.75
N PRO A 126 4.65 3.82 -3.86
CA PRO A 126 4.02 4.02 -5.16
C PRO A 126 4.73 5.10 -5.99
N GLU A 127 4.60 5.01 -7.32
CA GLU A 127 4.96 6.10 -8.22
C GLU A 127 4.20 7.37 -7.84
N GLY A 128 4.87 8.52 -7.92
CA GLY A 128 4.36 9.80 -7.41
C GLY A 128 4.61 10.03 -5.92
N THR A 129 5.34 9.14 -5.22
CA THR A 129 5.80 9.46 -3.86
C THR A 129 6.77 10.63 -3.88
N ILE A 130 6.47 11.68 -3.11
CA ILE A 130 7.31 12.87 -2.93
C ILE A 130 8.15 12.71 -1.68
N TRP A 131 7.53 12.21 -0.60
CA TRP A 131 8.17 12.06 0.69
C TRP A 131 7.58 10.89 1.47
N ARG A 132 8.45 10.13 2.15
CA ARG A 132 8.07 9.08 3.08
C ARG A 132 9.02 9.02 4.26
N VAL A 133 8.46 9.09 5.47
CA VAL A 133 9.18 8.83 6.72
C VAL A 133 8.50 7.71 7.49
N ASP A 134 9.35 6.85 8.06
CA ASP A 134 8.95 5.68 8.81
C ASP A 134 9.53 5.73 10.23
N VAL A 135 8.89 5.03 11.16
CA VAL A 135 9.39 4.76 12.51
C VAL A 135 9.46 3.26 12.72
N ALA A 136 10.60 2.78 13.24
CA ALA A 136 10.75 1.36 13.50
C ALA A 136 9.76 0.87 14.59
N PRO A 137 9.26 -0.37 14.52
CA PRO A 137 8.19 -0.85 15.41
C PRO A 137 8.47 -0.72 16.92
N GLN A 138 9.75 -0.80 17.31
CA GLN A 138 10.19 -0.69 18.70
C GLN A 138 10.33 0.76 19.20
N ASP A 139 10.35 1.73 18.29
CA ASP A 139 10.57 3.14 18.62
C ASP A 139 9.24 3.87 18.84
N SER A 140 9.32 5.01 19.53
CA SER A 140 8.17 5.88 19.77
C SER A 140 7.61 6.41 18.45
N PRO A 141 6.30 6.31 18.23
CA PRO A 141 5.65 6.83 17.03
C PRO A 141 5.72 8.36 16.95
N LEU A 142 5.38 8.89 15.78
CA LEU A 142 5.36 10.32 15.48
C LEU A 142 4.06 10.96 15.96
N ASP A 143 4.21 12.15 16.53
CA ASP A 143 3.13 13.10 16.74
C ASP A 143 2.95 14.00 15.50
N SER A 144 1.76 14.58 15.37
CA SER A 144 1.45 15.59 14.34
C SER A 144 2.29 16.85 14.51
N GLY A 145 2.46 17.64 13.44
CA GLY A 145 3.24 18.88 13.45
C GLY A 145 4.71 18.73 13.07
N ILE A 146 5.09 17.62 12.41
CA ILE A 146 6.43 17.45 11.83
C ILE A 146 6.62 18.35 10.61
N THR A 147 7.85 18.60 10.19
CA THR A 147 8.15 19.43 9.00
C THR A 147 8.45 18.53 7.80
N LEU A 148 7.87 18.85 6.65
CA LEU A 148 8.14 18.15 5.39
C LEU A 148 9.64 18.18 5.07
N GLY A 149 10.23 16.99 4.88
CA GLY A 149 11.66 16.82 4.59
C GLY A 149 12.56 16.68 5.82
N ASP A 150 12.03 16.91 7.03
CA ASP A 150 12.77 16.64 8.26
C ASP A 150 12.60 15.19 8.70
N VAL A 151 13.66 14.61 9.27
CA VAL A 151 13.57 13.29 9.91
C VAL A 151 13.32 13.48 11.41
N PRO A 152 12.09 13.27 11.91
CA PRO A 152 11.79 13.41 13.33
C PRO A 152 12.57 12.41 14.18
N GLN A 153 12.74 12.70 15.46
CA GLN A 153 13.49 11.83 16.38
C GLN A 153 12.87 10.42 16.43
N GLY A 154 13.69 9.39 16.19
CA GLY A 154 13.23 7.99 16.15
C GLY A 154 12.68 7.56 14.79
N GLY A 155 12.50 8.50 13.86
CA GLY A 155 12.17 8.21 12.47
C GLY A 155 13.40 8.03 11.59
N PHE A 156 13.15 7.55 10.38
CA PHE A 156 14.10 7.54 9.27
C PHE A 156 13.38 7.86 7.96
N GLN A 157 14.08 8.50 7.04
CA GLN A 157 13.54 8.78 5.71
C GLN A 157 13.67 7.54 4.83
N VAL A 158 12.56 7.14 4.22
CA VAL A 158 12.51 6.09 3.20
C VAL A 158 12.60 6.70 1.81
N TYR A 159 11.91 7.83 1.60
CA TYR A 159 11.93 8.55 0.33
C TYR A 159 11.89 10.07 0.52
N PRO A 160 12.68 10.84 -0.25
CA PRO A 160 13.77 10.35 -1.12
C PRO A 160 14.89 9.70 -0.30
N GLU A 161 15.94 9.17 -0.94
CA GLU A 161 17.04 8.52 -0.20
C GLU A 161 17.61 9.44 0.89
N VAL A 162 18.10 8.86 1.99
CA VAL A 162 18.59 9.61 3.16
C VAL A 162 19.62 10.68 2.75
N GLY A 163 19.40 11.92 3.18
CA GLY A 163 20.25 13.07 2.85
C GLY A 163 19.83 13.83 1.59
N ILE A 164 18.81 13.34 0.88
CA ILE A 164 18.13 14.07 -0.19
C ILE A 164 16.90 14.75 0.42
N ALA A 165 16.70 16.04 0.11
CA ALA A 165 15.49 16.73 0.48
C ALA A 165 14.35 16.36 -0.50
N PRO A 166 13.10 16.21 -0.04
CA PRO A 166 11.97 16.00 -0.95
C PRO A 166 11.79 17.20 -1.89
N GLU A 167 11.13 16.96 -3.01
CA GLU A 167 10.73 18.03 -3.92
C GLU A 167 9.79 19.00 -3.21
N SER A 168 9.93 20.29 -3.51
CA SER A 168 9.04 21.32 -2.97
C SER A 168 7.65 21.19 -3.59
N LEU A 169 6.63 21.34 -2.75
CA LEU A 169 5.25 21.40 -3.23
C LEU A 169 5.04 22.66 -4.08
N VAL A 170 4.22 22.54 -5.10
CA VAL A 170 3.88 23.64 -6.00
C VAL A 170 2.58 24.30 -5.50
N PRO A 171 2.60 25.61 -5.20
CA PRO A 171 1.41 26.31 -4.71
C PRO A 171 0.20 26.15 -5.62
N GLY A 172 -0.96 25.82 -5.04
CA GLY A 172 -2.21 25.57 -5.76
C GLY A 172 -2.35 24.18 -6.40
N GLU A 173 -1.30 23.36 -6.38
CA GLU A 173 -1.39 21.94 -6.77
C GLU A 173 -1.91 21.09 -5.60
N ARG A 174 -2.51 19.95 -5.91
CA ARG A 174 -3.10 19.05 -4.92
C ARG A 174 -2.23 17.81 -4.70
N TYR A 175 -2.23 17.33 -3.47
CA TYR A 175 -1.37 16.25 -3.00
C TYR A 175 -2.14 15.32 -2.06
N HIS A 176 -1.75 14.05 -2.04
CA HIS A 176 -2.27 13.10 -1.07
C HIS A 176 -1.43 13.11 0.21
N LEU A 177 -2.12 13.18 1.35
CA LEU A 177 -1.55 12.90 2.66
C LEU A 177 -1.99 11.49 3.10
N TYR A 178 -1.04 10.63 3.43
CA TYR A 178 -1.31 9.37 4.15
C TYR A 178 -0.50 9.31 5.44
N VAL A 179 -1.21 9.11 6.54
CA VAL A 179 -0.65 8.88 7.87
C VAL A 179 -1.19 7.56 8.36
N LEU A 180 -0.30 6.62 8.68
CA LEU A 180 -0.66 5.27 9.09
C LEU A 180 -0.10 4.97 10.48
N PHE A 181 -0.91 4.38 11.34
CA PHE A 181 -0.46 3.81 12.62
C PHE A 181 0.38 2.56 12.37
N ASP A 182 -0.06 1.72 11.44
CA ASP A 182 0.72 0.61 10.90
C ASP A 182 0.28 0.30 9.46
N VAL A 183 0.92 -0.66 8.80
CA VAL A 183 0.53 -1.17 7.48
C VAL A 183 -0.96 -1.48 7.46
N ALA A 184 -1.67 -0.89 6.50
CA ALA A 184 -3.12 -0.97 6.34
C ALA A 184 -3.99 -0.44 7.50
N MET A 185 -3.41 0.30 8.45
CA MET A 185 -4.11 0.91 9.59
C MET A 185 -3.99 2.44 9.52
N PRO A 186 -4.92 3.12 8.81
CA PRO A 186 -4.83 4.55 8.62
C PRO A 186 -5.19 5.35 9.87
N VAL A 187 -4.44 6.43 10.11
CA VAL A 187 -4.77 7.51 11.05
C VAL A 187 -5.47 8.64 10.32
N ALA A 188 -4.86 9.15 9.24
CA ALA A 188 -5.41 10.20 8.39
C ALA A 188 -5.06 9.92 6.93
N ARG A 189 -6.01 10.18 6.03
CA ARG A 189 -5.85 9.98 4.58
C ARG A 189 -6.76 10.94 3.83
N CYS A 190 -6.19 11.91 3.12
CA CYS A 190 -6.96 12.94 2.44
C CYS A 190 -6.15 13.64 1.34
N VAL A 191 -6.81 14.51 0.57
CA VAL A 191 -6.19 15.37 -0.45
C VAL A 191 -6.14 16.81 0.07
N PHE A 192 -4.97 17.45 0.04
CA PHE A 192 -4.80 18.86 0.38
C PHE A 192 -4.27 19.65 -0.81
N GLU A 193 -4.58 20.95 -0.86
CA GLU A 193 -3.98 21.90 -1.80
C GLU A 193 -2.75 22.53 -1.13
N ALA A 194 -1.62 22.56 -1.83
CA ALA A 194 -0.42 23.21 -1.32
C ALA A 194 -0.58 24.74 -1.27
N PRO A 195 -0.08 25.38 -0.20
CA PRO A 195 -0.28 26.80 0.07
C PRO A 195 0.53 27.73 -0.86
#